data_AF-A0A6I2RBA2-F1
#
_entry.id   AF-A0A6I2RBA2-F1
#
_cell.length_a   1.000
_cell.length_b   1.000
_cell.length_c   1.000
_cell.angle_alpha   90.00
_cell.angle_beta   90.00
_cell.angle_gamma   90.00
#
_symmetry.space_group_name_H-M   'P 1'
#
loop_
_entity.id
_entity.type
_entity.pdbx_description
1 polymer ?
#
loop_
_entity_poly.entity_id
_entity_poly.type
_entity_poly.pdbx_seq_one_letter_code
_entity_poly.pdbx_strand_id
1 'polypeptide(L)'
;MFFLWKNKPASVLSSSGEWIPKQEIRNRLNEIRIFASAGEARHVQRSKYNKKGVSVLIDKTFKEKAKLQKLPVCKEAATQNPDDCFDGKMPTYGEYLDVLCDGVAGQDSRIIFPSANQELTAHTPLIQEIHETLGRLADFMSKLNGHEQRLSNEIRQIDLLVADRLHQAEIFELTDEESQTFVRELHEAQIERRRRKNELSALMSCKEVLRQVSIDDIKRAINDIEMLGSQKYRCKALSESDPFVQKHVKL
;
A
#
# COMPACT_ATOMS: atom_id res chain seq x y z
N MET A 1 -0.05 40.68 -21.39
CA MET A 1 1.00 39.71 -21.77
C MET A 1 2.28 40.04 -21.03
N PHE A 2 2.83 39.04 -20.36
CA PHE A 2 4.08 39.13 -19.61
C PHE A 2 5.07 38.08 -20.08
N PHE A 3 6.37 38.40 -20.02
CA PHE A 3 7.46 37.58 -20.51
C PHE A 3 8.54 37.46 -19.45
N LEU A 4 9.21 36.31 -19.37
CA LEU A 4 10.40 36.16 -18.53
C LEU A 4 11.66 36.41 -19.34
N TRP A 5 12.47 37.36 -18.89
CA TRP A 5 13.68 37.83 -19.56
C TRP A 5 14.89 37.66 -18.66
N LYS A 6 15.89 36.93 -19.11
CA LYS A 6 17.20 36.84 -18.47
C LYS A 6 18.10 37.95 -19.01
N ASN A 7 18.77 38.68 -18.13
CA ASN A 7 19.60 39.83 -18.51
C ASN A 7 21.02 39.43 -18.97
N LYS A 8 21.56 38.30 -18.49
CA LYS A 8 22.91 37.78 -18.83
C LYS A 8 22.93 36.25 -18.94
N PRO A 9 23.16 35.65 -20.12
CA PRO A 9 23.02 36.29 -21.43
C PRO A 9 21.57 36.76 -21.66
N ALA A 10 21.39 37.74 -22.56
CA ALA A 10 20.06 38.27 -22.88
C ALA A 10 19.22 37.17 -23.56
N SER A 11 18.18 36.68 -22.89
CA SER A 11 17.33 35.59 -23.41
C SER A 11 15.90 35.65 -22.88
N VAL A 12 14.95 35.09 -23.63
CA VAL A 12 13.53 34.97 -23.24
C VAL A 12 13.16 33.50 -23.00
N LEU A 13 12.24 33.24 -22.07
CA LEU A 13 11.79 31.89 -21.80
C LEU A 13 10.88 31.35 -22.92
N SER A 14 11.16 30.13 -23.39
CA SER A 14 10.32 29.39 -24.33
C SER A 14 9.22 28.58 -23.63
N SER A 15 8.21 28.16 -24.38
CA SER A 15 7.12 27.29 -23.91
C SER A 15 7.63 25.94 -23.40
N SER A 16 8.71 25.41 -23.99
CA SER A 16 9.40 24.18 -23.56
C SER A 16 10.24 24.37 -22.29
N GLY A 17 10.45 25.61 -21.82
CA GLY A 17 11.22 25.90 -20.61
C GLY A 17 12.70 26.23 -20.84
N GLU A 18 13.15 26.24 -22.10
CA GLU A 18 14.50 26.66 -22.50
C GLU A 18 14.63 28.19 -22.66
N TRP A 19 15.84 28.72 -22.55
CA TRP A 19 16.12 30.15 -22.73
C TRP A 19 16.56 30.46 -24.16
N ILE A 20 15.72 31.16 -24.92
CA ILE A 20 15.99 31.58 -26.31
C ILE A 20 16.88 32.83 -26.29
N PRO A 21 18.11 32.78 -26.82
CA PRO A 21 19.01 33.94 -26.89
C PRO A 21 18.43 35.08 -27.72
N LYS A 22 18.73 36.34 -27.35
CA LYS A 22 18.22 37.56 -27.99
C LYS A 22 18.36 37.58 -29.52
N GLN A 23 19.41 36.96 -30.07
CA GLN A 23 19.67 36.89 -31.51
C GLN A 23 18.66 35.99 -32.25
N GLU A 24 18.15 34.95 -31.59
CA GLU A 24 17.26 33.93 -32.16
C GLU A 24 15.77 34.22 -31.95
N ILE A 25 15.43 35.19 -31.09
CA ILE A 25 14.03 35.52 -30.75
C ILE A 25 13.18 35.79 -31.99
N ARG A 26 13.74 36.47 -33.01
CA ARG A 26 13.03 36.78 -34.26
C ARG A 26 12.64 35.53 -35.06
N ASN A 27 13.45 34.49 -35.00
CA ASN A 27 13.23 33.26 -35.77
C ASN A 27 12.37 32.24 -35.01
N ARG A 28 12.28 32.37 -33.67
CA ARG A 28 11.57 31.44 -32.77
C ARG A 28 10.39 32.10 -32.03
N LEU A 29 9.72 33.07 -32.66
CA LEU A 29 8.64 33.85 -32.03
C LEU A 29 7.47 32.98 -31.52
N ASN A 30 7.17 31.88 -32.22
CA ASN A 30 6.07 30.97 -31.88
C ASN A 30 6.36 30.11 -30.63
N GLU A 31 7.62 30.04 -30.22
CA GLU A 31 8.05 29.21 -29.10
C GLU A 31 8.16 30.02 -27.81
N ILE A 32 7.90 31.32 -27.83
CA ILE A 32 8.04 32.18 -26.66
C ILE A 32 6.90 31.90 -25.67
N ARG A 33 7.25 31.68 -24.41
CA ARG A 33 6.25 31.53 -23.35
C ARG A 33 5.64 32.87 -22.99
N ILE A 34 4.32 32.93 -23.05
CA ILE A 34 3.54 34.13 -22.77
C ILE A 34 2.69 33.87 -21.54
N PHE A 35 2.81 34.75 -20.56
CA PHE A 35 2.00 34.69 -19.34
C PHE A 35 0.83 35.65 -19.45
N ALA A 36 -0.36 35.19 -19.07
CA ALA A 36 -1.57 36.00 -19.10
C ALA A 36 -1.53 37.10 -18.04
N SER A 37 -0.97 36.82 -16.86
CA SER A 37 -0.90 37.74 -15.73
C SER A 37 0.53 37.97 -15.20
N ALA A 38 0.73 39.13 -14.55
CA ALA A 38 1.98 39.45 -13.88
C ALA A 38 2.23 38.52 -12.67
N GLY A 39 1.15 38.07 -12.02
CA GLY A 39 1.20 37.18 -10.85
C GLY A 39 1.77 35.82 -11.23
N GLU A 40 1.25 35.23 -12.30
CA GLU A 40 1.71 33.95 -12.85
C GLU A 40 3.19 34.01 -13.25
N ALA A 41 3.58 35.05 -14.01
CA ALA A 41 4.97 35.25 -14.40
C ALA A 41 5.91 35.40 -13.19
N ARG A 42 5.50 36.14 -12.16
CA ARG A 42 6.27 36.32 -10.92
C ARG A 42 6.35 35.04 -10.08
N HIS A 43 5.29 34.23 -10.06
CA HIS A 43 5.32 32.92 -9.40
C HIS A 43 6.36 32.02 -10.07
N VAL A 44 6.30 31.86 -11.40
CA VAL A 44 7.28 31.03 -12.14
C VAL A 44 8.71 31.56 -12.00
N GLN A 45 8.91 32.88 -12.03
CA GLN A 45 10.20 33.51 -11.78
C GLN A 45 10.77 33.14 -10.39
N ARG A 46 9.93 33.12 -9.35
CA ARG A 46 10.35 32.86 -7.96
C ARG A 46 10.56 31.37 -7.71
N SER A 47 9.64 30.53 -8.17
CA SER A 47 9.65 29.09 -7.90
C SER A 47 10.76 28.36 -8.68
N LYS A 48 11.04 28.77 -9.93
CA LYS A 48 11.96 28.02 -10.81
C LYS A 48 13.30 28.71 -11.09
N TYR A 49 13.36 30.05 -11.06
CA TYR A 49 14.53 30.80 -11.55
C TYR A 49 15.12 31.80 -10.54
N ASN A 50 14.68 31.71 -9.28
CA ASN A 50 15.25 32.35 -8.09
C ASN A 50 15.88 33.75 -8.29
N LYS A 51 15.07 34.75 -8.70
CA LYS A 51 15.33 36.23 -8.82
C LYS A 51 16.64 36.76 -9.46
N LYS A 52 17.77 36.05 -9.42
CA LYS A 52 19.09 36.50 -9.86
C LYS A 52 19.14 36.53 -11.38
N GLY A 53 18.89 37.72 -11.94
CA GLY A 53 19.12 38.02 -13.34
C GLY A 53 17.95 37.75 -14.29
N VAL A 54 16.79 37.28 -13.79
CA VAL A 54 15.55 37.14 -14.56
C VAL A 54 14.56 38.23 -14.16
N SER A 55 13.91 38.87 -15.14
CA SER A 55 12.95 39.97 -14.96
C SER A 55 11.65 39.66 -15.69
N VAL A 56 10.52 40.10 -15.13
CA VAL A 56 9.21 40.03 -15.78
C VAL A 56 9.04 41.29 -16.64
N LEU A 57 8.89 41.12 -17.94
CA LEU A 57 8.67 42.22 -18.89
C LEU A 57 7.22 42.26 -19.33
N ILE A 58 6.67 43.47 -19.43
CA ILE A 58 5.42 43.72 -20.14
C ILE A 58 5.66 43.75 -21.65
N ASP A 59 4.60 43.56 -22.44
CA ASP A 59 4.63 43.57 -23.90
C ASP A 59 5.46 44.73 -24.50
N LYS A 60 5.20 45.97 -24.07
CA LYS A 60 5.90 47.16 -24.58
C LYS A 60 7.42 47.06 -24.37
N THR A 61 7.85 46.75 -23.14
CA THR A 61 9.27 46.64 -22.77
C THR A 61 9.94 45.42 -23.42
N PHE A 62 9.20 44.35 -23.66
CA PHE A 62 9.69 43.18 -24.36
C PHE A 62 9.97 43.48 -25.84
N LYS A 63 9.02 44.12 -26.54
CA LYS A 63 9.19 44.56 -27.94
C LYS A 63 10.39 45.48 -28.12
N GLU A 64 10.58 46.43 -27.20
CA GLU A 64 11.75 47.33 -27.18
C GLU A 64 13.06 46.54 -26.98
N LYS A 65 13.13 45.65 -25.99
CA LYS A 65 14.34 44.86 -25.70
C LYS A 65 14.68 43.84 -26.80
N ALA A 66 13.67 43.27 -27.46
CA ALA A 66 13.81 42.29 -28.53
C ALA A 66 13.90 42.90 -29.94
N LYS A 67 13.75 44.23 -30.09
CA LYS A 67 13.70 44.94 -31.38
C LYS A 67 12.64 44.33 -32.34
N LEU A 68 11.40 44.17 -31.87
CA LEU A 68 10.27 43.60 -32.63
C LEU A 68 9.20 44.65 -32.95
N GLN A 69 8.64 44.66 -34.16
CA GLN A 69 7.59 45.60 -34.57
C GLN A 69 6.16 45.10 -34.34
N LYS A 70 5.89 43.78 -34.44
CA LYS A 70 4.60 43.15 -34.13
C LYS A 70 4.82 41.78 -33.48
N LEU A 71 3.96 41.42 -32.53
CA LEU A 71 3.89 40.05 -31.99
C LEU A 71 2.82 39.26 -32.75
N PRO A 72 3.05 37.98 -33.10
CA PRO A 72 2.03 37.13 -33.67
C PRO A 72 0.90 36.86 -32.66
N VAL A 73 -0.34 36.86 -33.16
CA VAL A 73 -1.58 36.60 -32.41
C VAL A 73 -1.51 35.18 -31.83
N CYS A 74 -1.59 35.09 -30.50
CA CYS A 74 -1.41 33.84 -29.77
C CYS A 74 -2.64 32.96 -29.88
N LYS A 75 -2.47 31.70 -30.31
CA LYS A 75 -3.39 30.62 -29.95
C LYS A 75 -3.13 30.29 -28.48
N GLU A 76 -4.17 30.37 -27.66
CA GLU A 76 -4.14 29.98 -26.26
C GLU A 76 -3.66 28.53 -26.15
N ALA A 77 -2.52 28.33 -25.49
CA ALA A 77 -2.12 27.01 -25.03
C ALA A 77 -3.11 26.62 -23.92
N ALA A 78 -3.69 25.42 -24.02
CA ALA A 78 -4.67 24.90 -23.09
C ALA A 78 -4.21 25.11 -21.64
N THR A 79 -5.01 25.87 -20.90
CA THR A 79 -4.91 26.01 -19.46
C THR A 79 -5.08 24.65 -18.81
N GLN A 80 -3.98 24.01 -18.43
CA GLN A 80 -4.02 23.20 -17.22
C GLN A 80 -4.17 24.19 -16.07
N ASN A 81 -5.42 24.44 -15.68
CA ASN A 81 -5.73 25.15 -14.46
C ASN A 81 -5.03 24.44 -13.30
N PRO A 82 -4.17 25.13 -12.53
CA PRO A 82 -3.66 24.58 -11.28
C PRO A 82 -4.70 24.64 -10.15
N ASP A 83 -5.94 25.04 -10.44
CA ASP A 83 -7.03 25.14 -9.48
C ASP A 83 -7.65 23.78 -9.09
N ASP A 84 -7.25 22.67 -9.73
CA ASP A 84 -7.73 21.32 -9.38
C ASP A 84 -6.94 20.64 -8.24
N CYS A 85 -6.18 21.38 -7.44
CA CYS A 85 -5.43 20.77 -6.33
C CYS A 85 -6.22 20.66 -5.01
N PHE A 86 -7.45 21.19 -4.95
CA PHE A 86 -8.34 21.02 -3.80
C PHE A 86 -9.78 20.89 -4.29
N ASP A 87 -10.12 19.72 -4.84
CA ASP A 87 -11.49 19.22 -4.78
C ASP A 87 -11.93 19.35 -3.31
N GLY A 88 -13.04 20.02 -3.00
CA GLY A 88 -13.39 20.60 -1.68
C GLY A 88 -13.41 19.68 -0.45
N LYS A 89 -12.89 18.46 -0.56
CA LYS A 89 -12.51 17.55 0.51
C LYS A 89 -11.24 18.06 1.20
N MET A 90 -11.34 18.31 2.50
CA MET A 90 -10.18 18.63 3.33
C MET A 90 -9.26 17.39 3.36
N PRO A 91 -7.97 17.49 3.00
CA PRO A 91 -7.06 16.36 3.08
C PRO A 91 -6.92 15.91 4.53
N THR A 92 -6.77 14.61 4.73
CA THR A 92 -6.35 14.08 6.03
C THR A 92 -4.97 14.62 6.39
N TYR A 93 -4.65 14.65 7.68
CA TYR A 93 -3.34 15.12 8.13
C TYR A 93 -2.18 14.35 7.46
N GLY A 94 -2.36 13.05 7.20
CA GLY A 94 -1.39 12.23 6.46
C GLY A 94 -1.17 12.71 5.03
N GLU A 95 -2.25 12.88 4.26
CA GLU A 95 -2.19 13.38 2.87
C GLU A 95 -1.59 14.79 2.80
N TYR A 96 -1.91 15.64 3.78
CA TYR A 96 -1.32 16.97 3.90
C TYR A 96 0.21 16.91 4.15
N LEU A 97 0.66 16.02 5.03
CA LEU A 97 2.08 15.79 5.28
C LEU A 97 2.80 15.18 4.07
N ASP A 98 2.12 14.34 3.27
CA ASP A 98 2.68 13.81 2.02
C ASP A 98 3.01 14.97 1.07
N VAL A 99 2.04 15.86 0.80
CA VAL A 99 2.23 17.04 -0.05
C VAL A 99 3.32 17.98 0.47
N LEU A 100 3.37 18.21 1.79
CA LEU A 100 4.35 19.11 2.41
C LEU A 100 5.79 18.59 2.37
N CYS A 101 5.98 17.28 2.31
CA CYS A 101 7.30 16.65 2.35
C CYS A 101 7.80 16.27 0.95
N ASP A 102 6.92 16.07 -0.04
CA ASP A 102 7.31 15.80 -1.43
C ASP A 102 8.04 17.00 -2.10
N GLY A 103 7.88 18.21 -1.56
CA GLY A 103 8.60 19.42 -1.99
C GLY A 103 10.03 19.58 -1.47
N VAL A 104 10.49 18.70 -0.56
CA VAL A 104 11.82 18.78 0.06
C VAL A 104 12.73 17.70 -0.53
N ALA A 105 13.32 17.99 -1.69
CA ALA A 105 14.24 17.08 -2.35
C ALA A 105 15.41 16.69 -1.43
N GLY A 106 15.49 15.40 -1.08
CA GLY A 106 16.67 14.79 -0.45
C GLY A 106 16.67 14.64 1.08
N GLN A 107 15.56 14.91 1.78
CA GLN A 107 15.43 14.58 3.21
C GLN A 107 14.48 13.39 3.41
N ASP A 108 14.95 12.32 4.06
CA ASP A 108 14.08 11.24 4.53
C ASP A 108 13.25 11.76 5.71
N SER A 109 12.10 12.36 5.42
CA SER A 109 11.18 12.92 6.43
C SER A 109 10.41 11.85 7.20
N ARG A 110 10.78 10.58 7.03
CA ARG A 110 10.15 9.43 7.65
C ARG A 110 10.93 9.05 8.91
N ILE A 111 10.27 9.15 10.04
CA ILE A 111 10.80 8.75 11.34
C ILE A 111 10.12 7.46 11.80
N ILE A 112 10.87 6.59 12.45
CA ILE A 112 10.29 5.50 13.24
C ILE A 112 9.99 6.08 14.62
N PHE A 113 8.93 5.61 15.28
CA PHE A 113 8.67 6.01 16.66
C PHE A 113 9.90 5.77 17.54
N PRO A 114 10.26 6.71 18.43
CA PRO A 114 11.26 6.45 19.45
C PRO A 114 10.86 5.21 20.27
N SER A 115 11.84 4.42 20.72
CA SER A 115 11.61 3.19 21.49
C SER A 115 10.71 3.40 22.71
N ALA A 116 10.88 4.54 23.41
CA ALA A 116 10.03 4.92 24.54
C ALA A 116 8.53 5.05 24.20
N ASN A 117 8.20 5.36 22.95
CA ASN A 117 6.81 5.47 22.48
C ASN A 117 6.31 4.18 21.83
N GLN A 118 7.21 3.28 21.40
CA GLN A 118 6.83 1.99 20.80
C GLN A 118 6.09 1.10 21.80
N GLU A 119 6.52 1.06 23.08
CA GLU A 119 5.81 0.30 24.12
C GLU A 119 4.35 0.76 24.29
N LEU A 120 4.11 2.06 24.17
CA LEU A 120 2.78 2.68 24.37
C LEU A 120 1.89 2.63 23.12
N THR A 121 2.44 2.33 21.94
CA THR A 121 1.73 2.44 20.65
C THR A 121 1.66 1.12 19.89
N ALA A 122 2.72 0.32 19.89
CA ALA A 122 2.84 -0.92 19.14
C ALA A 122 2.82 -2.18 20.03
N HIS A 123 3.04 -2.05 21.34
CA HIS A 123 3.05 -3.17 22.29
C HIS A 123 1.96 -3.04 23.37
N THR A 124 0.82 -2.48 23.00
CA THR A 124 -0.30 -2.35 23.93
C THR A 124 -0.87 -3.73 24.31
N PRO A 125 -1.52 -3.89 25.48
CA PRO A 125 -2.11 -5.16 25.89
C PRO A 125 -3.09 -5.74 24.87
N LEU A 126 -3.89 -4.88 24.22
CA LEU A 126 -4.83 -5.31 23.19
C LEU A 126 -4.11 -5.87 21.95
N ILE A 127 -3.01 -5.24 21.52
CA ILE A 127 -2.22 -5.72 20.37
C ILE A 127 -1.61 -7.10 20.70
N GLN A 128 -1.11 -7.29 21.91
CA GLN A 128 -0.58 -8.56 22.38
C GLN A 128 -1.67 -9.64 22.41
N GLU A 129 -2.86 -9.32 22.94
CA GLU A 129 -4.00 -10.25 22.97
C GLU A 129 -4.44 -10.69 21.56
N ILE A 130 -4.48 -9.74 20.62
CA ILE A 130 -4.80 -10.05 19.21
C ILE A 130 -3.72 -10.95 18.61
N HIS A 131 -2.44 -10.64 18.81
CA HIS A 131 -1.31 -11.44 18.32
C HIS A 131 -1.37 -12.88 18.86
N GLU A 132 -1.56 -13.05 20.17
CA GLU A 132 -1.70 -14.37 20.79
C GLU A 132 -2.91 -15.14 20.27
N THR A 133 -4.05 -14.46 20.10
CA THR A 133 -5.28 -15.08 19.60
C THR A 133 -5.09 -15.62 18.18
N LEU A 134 -4.45 -14.83 17.31
CA LEU A 134 -4.09 -15.25 15.96
C LEU A 134 -3.09 -16.41 15.96
N GLY A 135 -2.08 -16.37 16.84
CA GLY A 135 -1.12 -17.47 16.99
C GLY A 135 -1.79 -18.78 17.41
N ARG A 136 -2.66 -18.74 18.42
CA ARG A 136 -3.43 -19.91 18.88
C ARG A 136 -4.33 -20.46 17.77
N LEU A 137 -4.94 -19.59 16.96
CA LEU A 137 -5.78 -20.00 15.84
C LEU A 137 -4.96 -20.69 14.74
N ALA A 138 -3.78 -20.15 14.39
CA ALA A 138 -2.88 -20.76 13.41
C ALA A 138 -2.43 -22.16 13.86
N ASP A 139 -2.02 -22.30 15.12
CA ASP A 139 -1.62 -23.58 15.71
C ASP A 139 -2.78 -24.58 15.70
N PHE A 140 -3.97 -24.13 16.07
CA PHE A 140 -5.18 -24.95 16.06
C PHE A 140 -5.49 -25.46 14.65
N MET A 141 -5.49 -24.58 13.64
CA MET A 141 -5.72 -24.97 12.25
C MET A 141 -4.67 -25.97 11.73
N SER A 142 -3.40 -25.78 12.09
CA SER A 142 -2.33 -26.73 11.76
C SER A 142 -2.58 -28.11 12.36
N LYS A 143 -3.00 -28.16 13.65
CA LYS A 143 -3.37 -29.41 14.33
C LYS A 143 -4.56 -30.10 13.68
N LEU A 144 -5.58 -29.36 13.24
CA LEU A 144 -6.73 -29.95 12.54
C LEU A 144 -6.30 -30.72 11.27
N ASN A 145 -5.37 -30.15 10.48
CA ASN A 145 -4.85 -30.83 9.30
C ASN A 145 -4.08 -32.11 9.66
N GLY A 146 -3.26 -32.07 10.71
CA GLY A 146 -2.57 -33.25 11.22
C GLY A 146 -3.53 -34.34 11.71
N HIS A 147 -4.61 -33.94 12.40
CA HIS A 147 -5.64 -34.87 12.86
C HIS A 147 -6.41 -35.51 11.70
N GLU A 148 -6.72 -34.76 10.65
CA GLU A 148 -7.41 -35.28 9.46
C GLU A 148 -6.58 -36.37 8.78
N GLN A 149 -5.29 -36.09 8.53
CA GLN A 149 -4.39 -37.05 7.89
C GLN A 149 -4.25 -38.31 8.74
N ARG A 150 -4.08 -38.15 10.06
CA ARG A 150 -3.98 -39.27 11.00
C ARG A 150 -5.24 -40.14 10.98
N LEU A 151 -6.42 -39.53 11.15
CA LEU A 151 -7.69 -40.27 11.18
C LEU A 151 -7.97 -40.98 9.84
N SER A 152 -7.67 -40.33 8.72
CA SER A 152 -7.81 -40.93 7.39
C SER A 152 -6.92 -42.16 7.23
N ASN A 153 -5.67 -42.09 7.72
CA ASN A 153 -4.75 -43.22 7.70
C ASN A 153 -5.19 -44.35 8.64
N GLU A 154 -5.64 -44.03 9.85
CA GLU A 154 -6.16 -45.02 10.81
C GLU A 154 -7.38 -45.76 10.23
N ILE A 155 -8.34 -45.04 9.61
CA ILE A 155 -9.49 -45.66 8.93
C ILE A 155 -9.02 -46.60 7.82
N ARG A 156 -8.05 -46.17 6.99
CA ARG A 156 -7.50 -46.99 5.90
C ARG A 156 -6.81 -48.25 6.43
N GLN A 157 -6.07 -48.16 7.53
CA GLN A 157 -5.42 -49.31 8.15
C GLN A 157 -6.45 -50.31 8.66
N ILE A 158 -7.53 -49.83 9.30
CA ILE A 158 -8.62 -50.70 9.76
C ILE A 158 -9.34 -51.34 8.56
N ASP A 159 -9.57 -50.59 7.48
CA ASP A 159 -10.16 -51.15 6.25
C ASP A 159 -9.30 -52.28 5.65
N LEU A 160 -7.97 -52.11 5.65
CA LEU A 160 -7.05 -53.17 5.22
C LEU A 160 -7.09 -54.39 6.15
N LEU A 161 -7.12 -54.17 7.46
CA LEU A 161 -7.23 -55.25 8.44
C LEU A 161 -8.54 -56.03 8.28
N VAL A 162 -9.65 -55.33 8.11
CA VAL A 162 -10.97 -55.95 7.88
C VAL A 162 -10.96 -56.76 6.59
N ALA A 163 -10.41 -56.22 5.50
CA ALA A 163 -10.31 -56.93 4.23
C ALA A 163 -9.42 -58.18 4.34
N ASP A 164 -8.25 -58.06 4.98
CA ASP A 164 -7.34 -59.19 5.21
C ASP A 164 -8.02 -60.30 6.02
N ARG A 165 -8.71 -59.96 7.10
CA ARG A 165 -9.46 -60.93 7.91
C ARG A 165 -10.56 -61.60 7.10
N LEU A 166 -11.36 -60.84 6.34
CA LEU A 166 -12.37 -61.44 5.46
C LEU A 166 -11.76 -62.39 4.43
N HIS A 167 -10.58 -62.06 3.87
CA HIS A 167 -9.86 -62.92 2.96
C HIS A 167 -9.32 -64.19 3.62
N GLN A 168 -8.85 -64.11 4.87
CA GLN A 168 -8.49 -65.29 5.67
C GLN A 168 -9.68 -66.24 5.84
N ALA A 169 -10.87 -65.70 6.14
CA ALA A 169 -12.08 -66.51 6.27
C ALA A 169 -12.55 -67.14 4.95
N GLU A 170 -12.14 -66.60 3.80
CA GLU A 170 -12.41 -67.19 2.48
C GLU A 170 -11.47 -68.38 2.19
N ILE A 171 -10.20 -68.31 2.65
CA ILE A 171 -9.15 -69.28 2.31
C ILE A 171 -9.05 -70.41 3.34
N PHE A 172 -9.17 -70.11 4.62
CA PHE A 172 -8.94 -71.07 5.70
C PHE A 172 -10.25 -71.73 6.15
N GLU A 173 -10.21 -73.05 6.35
CA GLU A 173 -11.25 -73.77 7.08
C GLU A 173 -11.05 -73.54 8.59
N LEU A 174 -11.81 -72.60 9.15
CA LEU A 174 -11.75 -72.24 10.57
C LEU A 174 -12.53 -73.26 11.42
N THR A 175 -12.03 -73.58 12.62
CA THR A 175 -12.83 -74.32 13.61
C THR A 175 -13.98 -73.47 14.17
N ASP A 176 -14.88 -74.07 14.95
CA ASP A 176 -15.96 -73.34 15.61
C ASP A 176 -15.44 -72.27 16.59
N GLU A 177 -14.38 -72.58 17.35
CA GLU A 177 -13.74 -71.62 18.27
C GLU A 177 -13.02 -70.49 17.53
N GLU A 178 -12.33 -70.82 16.44
CA GLU A 178 -11.67 -69.84 15.58
C GLU A 178 -12.70 -68.92 14.89
N SER A 179 -13.82 -69.48 14.44
CA SER A 179 -14.94 -68.74 13.85
C SER A 179 -15.57 -67.75 14.82
N GLN A 180 -15.80 -68.16 16.08
CA GLN A 180 -16.31 -67.26 17.12
C GLN A 180 -15.33 -66.12 17.42
N THR A 181 -14.03 -66.44 17.47
CA THR A 181 -12.97 -65.45 17.71
C THR A 181 -12.88 -64.47 16.53
N PHE A 182 -12.91 -64.98 15.31
CA PHE A 182 -12.92 -64.20 14.08
C PHE A 182 -14.07 -63.18 14.03
N VAL A 183 -15.31 -63.62 14.29
CA VAL A 183 -16.49 -62.74 14.26
C VAL A 183 -16.35 -61.63 15.30
N ARG A 184 -15.82 -61.93 16.48
CA ARG A 184 -15.59 -60.95 17.55
C ARG A 184 -14.56 -59.90 17.15
N GLU A 185 -13.41 -60.33 16.65
CA GLU A 185 -12.34 -59.43 16.19
C GLU A 185 -12.82 -58.54 15.04
N LEU A 186 -13.57 -59.11 14.09
CA LEU A 186 -14.16 -58.37 12.98
C LEU A 186 -15.17 -57.32 13.48
N HIS A 187 -16.00 -57.68 14.45
CA HIS A 187 -16.96 -56.77 15.08
C HIS A 187 -16.26 -55.61 15.78
N GLU A 188 -15.23 -55.89 16.58
CA GLU A 188 -14.42 -54.88 17.26
C GLU A 188 -13.74 -53.93 16.27
N ALA A 189 -13.14 -54.46 15.20
CA ALA A 189 -12.54 -53.66 14.14
C ALA A 189 -13.57 -52.75 13.44
N GLN A 190 -14.79 -53.24 13.21
CA GLN A 190 -15.86 -52.43 12.62
C GLN A 190 -16.35 -51.32 13.55
N ILE A 191 -16.46 -51.58 14.86
CA ILE A 191 -16.77 -50.55 15.87
C ILE A 191 -15.68 -49.48 15.86
N GLU A 192 -14.42 -49.89 15.89
CA GLU A 192 -13.28 -48.97 15.89
C GLU A 192 -13.28 -48.11 14.63
N ARG A 193 -13.51 -48.70 13.46
CA ARG A 193 -13.67 -47.97 12.21
C ARG A 193 -14.77 -46.93 12.30
N ARG A 194 -15.93 -47.29 12.87
CA ARG A 194 -17.06 -46.38 13.01
C ARG A 194 -16.73 -45.23 13.93
N ARG A 195 -16.01 -45.48 15.03
CA ARG A 195 -15.50 -44.44 15.93
C ARG A 195 -14.62 -43.44 15.18
N ARG A 196 -13.61 -43.92 14.43
CA ARG A 196 -12.72 -43.03 13.66
C ARG A 196 -13.44 -42.24 12.58
N LYS A 197 -14.44 -42.83 11.90
CA LYS A 197 -15.28 -42.08 10.96
C LYS A 197 -16.11 -40.98 11.62
N ASN A 198 -16.64 -41.23 12.82
CA ASN A 198 -17.38 -40.22 13.57
C ASN A 198 -16.46 -39.08 14.02
N GLU A 199 -15.27 -39.40 14.52
CA GLU A 199 -14.22 -38.42 14.88
C GLU A 199 -13.83 -37.57 13.67
N LEU A 200 -13.59 -38.20 12.52
CA LEU A 200 -13.29 -37.49 11.27
C LEU A 200 -14.47 -36.60 10.84
N SER A 201 -15.71 -37.06 10.97
CA SER A 201 -16.88 -36.24 10.63
C SER A 201 -16.99 -35.01 11.53
N ALA A 202 -16.75 -35.15 12.83
CA ALA A 202 -16.73 -34.02 13.76
C ALA A 202 -15.60 -33.03 13.41
N LEU A 203 -14.42 -33.54 13.05
CA LEU A 203 -13.30 -32.72 12.58
C LEU A 203 -13.66 -31.95 11.30
N MET A 204 -14.27 -32.61 10.32
CA MET A 204 -14.68 -31.97 9.06
C MET A 204 -15.73 -30.88 9.29
N SER A 205 -16.69 -31.10 10.20
CA SER A 205 -17.64 -30.05 10.61
C SER A 205 -16.93 -28.84 11.22
N CYS A 206 -15.90 -29.05 12.05
CA CYS A 206 -15.09 -27.96 12.60
C CYS A 206 -14.33 -27.21 11.49
N LYS A 207 -13.73 -27.93 10.54
CA LYS A 207 -13.03 -27.33 9.40
C LYS A 207 -13.94 -26.53 8.48
N GLU A 208 -15.19 -26.95 8.30
CA GLU A 208 -16.16 -26.19 7.48
C GLU A 208 -16.46 -24.81 8.10
N VAL A 209 -16.57 -24.72 9.43
CA VAL A 209 -16.74 -23.43 10.12
C VAL A 209 -15.54 -22.51 9.89
N LEU A 210 -14.33 -23.08 9.79
CA LEU A 210 -13.08 -22.35 9.59
C LEU A 210 -12.66 -22.21 8.12
N ARG A 211 -13.51 -22.61 7.17
CA ARG A 211 -13.14 -22.73 5.75
C ARG A 211 -12.67 -21.42 5.12
N GLN A 212 -13.20 -20.28 5.59
CA GLN A 212 -12.83 -18.95 5.10
C GLN A 212 -11.53 -18.42 5.73
N VAL A 213 -11.04 -19.06 6.79
CA VAL A 213 -9.82 -18.67 7.47
C VAL A 213 -8.63 -19.33 6.77
N SER A 214 -7.66 -18.52 6.36
CA SER A 214 -6.42 -18.99 5.74
C SER A 214 -5.27 -18.91 6.75
N ILE A 215 -4.51 -19.99 6.90
CA ILE A 215 -3.29 -20.00 7.75
C ILE A 215 -2.28 -18.97 7.25
N ASP A 216 -2.16 -18.79 5.94
CA ASP A 216 -1.24 -17.81 5.36
C ASP A 216 -1.72 -16.38 5.62
N ASP A 217 -3.02 -16.15 5.65
CA ASP A 217 -3.60 -14.84 5.97
C ASP A 217 -3.40 -14.50 7.45
N ILE A 218 -3.55 -15.49 8.34
CA ILE A 218 -3.23 -15.34 9.76
C ILE A 218 -1.75 -15.00 9.94
N LYS A 219 -0.84 -15.72 9.27
CA LYS A 219 0.61 -15.44 9.33
C LYS A 219 0.94 -14.04 8.82
N ARG A 220 0.29 -13.60 7.74
CA ARG A 220 0.44 -12.23 7.22
C ARG A 220 -0.05 -11.20 8.25
N ALA A 221 -1.22 -11.40 8.84
CA ALA A 221 -1.75 -10.51 9.87
C ALA A 221 -0.85 -10.44 11.11
N ILE A 222 -0.29 -11.57 11.56
CA ILE A 222 0.70 -11.61 12.65
C ILE A 222 1.92 -10.77 12.30
N ASN A 223 2.48 -10.94 11.10
CA ASN A 223 3.63 -10.16 10.65
C ASN A 223 3.29 -8.66 10.54
N ASP A 224 2.11 -8.30 10.04
CA ASP A 224 1.66 -6.90 9.97
C ASP A 224 1.58 -6.26 11.37
N ILE A 225 1.12 -7.03 12.38
CA ILE A 225 1.10 -6.60 13.78
C ILE A 225 2.51 -6.41 14.33
N GLU A 226 3.42 -7.36 14.09
CA GLU A 226 4.82 -7.25 14.52
C GLU A 226 5.52 -6.05 13.87
N MET A 227 5.16 -5.71 12.63
CA MET A 227 5.70 -4.60 11.89
C MET A 227 5.19 -3.22 12.35
N LEU A 228 4.14 -3.14 13.18
CA LEU A 228 3.63 -1.87 13.74
C LEU A 228 4.73 -1.06 14.44
N GLY A 229 5.63 -1.73 15.17
CA GLY A 229 6.74 -1.06 15.87
C GLY A 229 7.79 -0.47 14.94
N SER A 230 7.92 -1.00 13.72
CA SER A 230 8.89 -0.53 12.72
C SER A 230 8.26 0.38 11.66
N GLN A 231 6.98 0.75 11.83
CA GLN A 231 6.31 1.65 10.92
C GLN A 231 7.00 3.00 10.87
N LYS A 232 7.10 3.51 9.64
CA LYS A 232 7.69 4.80 9.31
C LYS A 232 6.60 5.84 9.16
N TYR A 233 6.71 6.92 9.90
CA TYR A 233 5.73 8.01 9.94
C TYR A 233 6.35 9.28 9.38
N ARG A 234 5.56 10.06 8.63
CA ARG A 234 5.96 11.44 8.33
C ARG A 234 5.68 12.29 9.56
N CYS A 235 6.67 13.07 9.97
CA CYS A 235 6.50 14.07 11.01
C CYS A 235 7.05 15.40 10.51
N LYS A 236 6.22 16.44 10.60
CA LYS A 236 6.63 17.82 10.37
C LYS A 236 5.86 18.70 11.34
N ALA A 237 6.56 19.51 12.11
CA ALA A 237 5.91 20.55 12.90
C ALA A 237 5.31 21.56 11.93
N LEU A 238 4.00 21.81 12.06
CA LEU A 238 3.34 22.87 11.32
C LEU A 238 3.89 24.22 11.80
N SER A 239 4.23 25.07 10.86
CA SER A 239 4.71 26.43 11.08
C SER A 239 3.59 27.45 10.86
N GLU A 240 3.77 28.68 11.35
CA GLU A 240 2.85 29.80 11.07
C GLU A 240 2.74 30.15 9.58
N SER A 241 3.69 29.68 8.77
CA SER A 241 3.66 29.84 7.31
C SER A 241 2.76 28.83 6.60
N ASP A 242 2.34 27.77 7.30
CA ASP A 242 1.48 26.73 6.73
C ASP A 242 0.03 27.24 6.56
N PRO A 243 -0.59 27.08 5.37
CA PRO A 243 -1.92 27.60 5.08
C PRO A 243 -3.02 27.14 6.04
N PHE A 244 -2.87 25.93 6.60
CA PHE A 244 -3.80 25.39 7.60
C PHE A 244 -3.73 26.15 8.93
N VAL A 245 -2.51 26.49 9.39
CA VAL A 245 -2.27 27.24 10.62
C VAL A 245 -2.76 28.68 10.46
N GLN A 246 -2.48 29.32 9.32
CA GLN A 246 -2.92 30.70 9.05
C GLN A 246 -4.44 30.89 9.09
N LYS A 247 -5.22 29.86 8.73
CA LYS A 247 -6.70 29.90 8.81
C LYS A 247 -7.23 29.79 10.24
N HIS A 248 -6.40 29.40 11.21
CA HIS A 248 -6.79 29.24 12.62
C HIS A 248 -6.11 30.23 13.57
N VAL A 249 -5.08 30.97 13.12
CA VAL A 249 -4.40 32.03 13.91
C VAL A 249 -5.15 33.37 13.85
N LYS A 250 -6.46 33.40 13.52
CA LYS A 250 -7.27 34.60 13.71
C LYS A 250 -7.80 34.66 15.15
N LEU A 251 -6.97 35.18 16.06
CA LEU A 251 -7.38 35.83 17.31
C LEU A 251 -7.01 37.30 17.22
#